data_AF-A0A849ADQ8-F1
#
_entry.id   AF-A0A849ADQ8-F1
#
_cell.length_a   1.000
_cell.length_b   1.000
_cell.length_c   1.000
_cell.angle_alpha   90.00
_cell.angle_beta   90.00
_cell.angle_gamma   90.00
#
_symmetry.space_group_name_H-M   'P 1'
#
loop_
_entity.id
_entity.type
_entity.pdbx_description
1 polymer ?
#
loop_
_entity_poly.entity_id
_entity_poly.type
_entity_poly.pdbx_seq_one_letter_code
_entity_poly.pdbx_strand_id
1 'polypeptide(L)'
;MDVRFGRAGGRERALRARIAGQASAEVAAAAAHADTEPLAPGTDLTAAAFFDVDNTLMSGASVFHFFRGLAARKLFTSSDIVKFAIRQLRFRLGGENMDDVHASRAEALSFVAGRTVDEIVDFGEQIYDESMADKIYPGTLRLARQHLDAGQRVWLVTATPVELAQLIARRLGLTGALGTVAETENGVYTGRLVGDLLHGPAKAAAVRALAATEGLDLRRCTAYSDSANDIPMLSVVGTAVAVNPDSALRDTARRNGWQSIDFRTGRKAAQIGAGSLLGIGAVSGAVAGGLAVRRKLR
;
A
#
# COMPACT_ATOMS: atom_id res chain seq x y z
N MET A 1 -0.86 -41.02 15.26
CA MET A 1 -0.05 -39.82 15.51
C MET A 1 0.12 -39.08 14.19
N ASP A 2 -0.16 -37.80 13.98
CA ASP A 2 -1.15 -36.91 14.58
C ASP A 2 -1.32 -35.72 13.59
N VAL A 3 -2.26 -35.83 12.63
CA VAL A 3 -2.53 -34.79 11.60
C VAL A 3 -3.36 -33.63 12.18
N ARG A 4 -3.53 -33.58 13.51
CA ARG A 4 -4.41 -32.62 14.19
C ARG A 4 -3.74 -31.28 14.52
N PHE A 5 -2.41 -31.22 14.64
CA PHE A 5 -1.69 -29.99 15.02
C PHE A 5 -1.65 -28.92 13.91
N GLY A 6 -1.57 -29.30 12.62
CA GLY A 6 -1.56 -28.32 11.51
C GLY A 6 -2.93 -27.68 11.20
N ARG A 7 -4.03 -28.38 11.49
CA ARG A 7 -5.40 -27.91 11.21
C ARG A 7 -5.87 -26.84 12.19
N ALA A 8 -5.45 -26.90 13.45
CA ALA A 8 -5.82 -25.91 14.47
C ALA A 8 -5.22 -24.53 14.15
N GLY A 9 -3.90 -24.47 13.87
CA GLY A 9 -3.23 -23.22 13.50
C GLY A 9 -3.71 -22.63 12.16
N GLY A 10 -4.15 -23.48 11.21
CA GLY A 10 -4.79 -23.03 9.97
C GLY A 10 -6.14 -22.33 10.21
N ARG A 11 -6.99 -22.89 11.06
CA ARG A 11 -8.30 -22.30 11.41
C ARG A 11 -8.15 -20.99 12.16
N GLU A 12 -7.21 -20.92 13.10
CA GLU A 12 -6.95 -19.71 13.86
C GLU A 12 -6.45 -18.56 12.97
N ARG A 13 -5.49 -18.84 12.08
CA ARG A 13 -5.02 -17.84 11.09
C ARG A 13 -6.15 -17.34 10.20
N ALA A 14 -7.01 -18.23 9.72
CA ALA A 14 -8.17 -17.85 8.91
C ALA A 14 -9.17 -16.99 9.69
N LEU A 15 -9.39 -17.30 10.97
CA LEU A 15 -10.24 -16.49 11.85
C LEU A 15 -9.68 -15.08 12.04
N ARG A 16 -8.38 -14.96 12.36
CA ARG A 16 -7.73 -13.65 12.55
C ARG A 16 -7.74 -12.82 11.26
N ALA A 17 -7.48 -13.44 10.11
CA ALA A 17 -7.58 -12.77 8.81
C ALA A 17 -9.00 -12.27 8.51
N ARG A 18 -10.03 -13.02 8.91
CA ARG A 18 -11.43 -12.58 8.79
C ARG A 18 -11.74 -11.40 9.70
N ILE A 19 -11.29 -11.45 10.96
CA ILE A 19 -11.46 -10.34 11.92
C ILE A 19 -10.77 -9.08 11.39
N ALA A 20 -9.53 -9.19 10.92
CA ALA A 20 -8.78 -8.09 10.31
C ALA A 20 -9.54 -7.50 9.11
N GLY A 21 -10.03 -8.38 8.22
CA GLY A 21 -10.79 -7.96 7.05
C GLY A 21 -12.08 -7.23 7.40
N GLN A 22 -12.84 -7.73 8.37
CA GLN A 22 -14.08 -7.09 8.84
C GLN A 22 -13.81 -5.73 9.48
N ALA A 23 -12.86 -5.64 10.41
CA ALA A 23 -12.50 -4.38 11.05
C ALA A 23 -12.06 -3.31 10.03
N SER A 24 -11.25 -3.72 9.04
CA SER A 24 -10.80 -2.83 7.98
C SER A 24 -11.96 -2.33 7.10
N ALA A 25 -12.89 -3.21 6.74
CA ALA A 25 -14.06 -2.85 5.95
C ALA A 25 -15.01 -1.92 6.71
N GLU A 26 -15.22 -2.13 8.01
CA GLU A 26 -16.04 -1.27 8.86
C GLU A 26 -15.47 0.14 8.95
N VAL A 27 -14.16 0.27 9.20
CA VAL A 27 -13.47 1.57 9.21
C VAL A 27 -13.56 2.25 7.84
N ALA A 28 -13.36 1.50 6.75
CA ALA A 28 -13.41 2.02 5.40
C ALA A 28 -14.80 2.56 5.01
N ALA A 29 -15.85 1.78 5.30
CA ALA A 29 -17.23 2.17 5.08
C ALA A 29 -17.60 3.41 5.91
N ALA A 30 -17.22 3.46 7.19
CA ALA A 30 -17.50 4.61 8.04
C ALA A 30 -16.81 5.88 7.52
N ALA A 31 -15.55 5.79 7.10
CA ALA A 31 -14.80 6.92 6.55
C ALA A 31 -15.39 7.41 5.22
N ALA A 32 -15.76 6.52 4.31
CA ALA A 32 -16.32 6.89 3.01
C ALA A 32 -17.69 7.59 3.12
N HIS A 33 -18.47 7.30 4.16
CA HIS A 33 -19.76 7.93 4.39
C HIS A 33 -19.68 9.25 5.17
N ALA A 34 -18.55 9.57 5.82
CA ALA A 34 -18.39 10.78 6.61
C ALA A 34 -18.40 12.07 5.76
N ASP A 35 -17.89 11.99 4.53
CA ASP A 35 -17.76 13.14 3.61
C ASP A 35 -18.79 13.02 2.46
N THR A 36 -20.09 12.96 2.78
CA THR A 36 -21.14 12.69 1.77
C THR A 36 -21.44 13.91 0.90
N GLU A 37 -20.75 14.01 -0.24
CA GLU A 37 -21.29 14.76 -1.39
C GLU A 37 -22.36 13.92 -2.12
N PRO A 38 -23.41 14.54 -2.68
CA PRO A 38 -24.42 13.82 -3.46
C PRO A 38 -23.79 13.05 -4.63
N LEU A 39 -24.12 11.76 -4.73
CA LEU A 39 -23.62 10.91 -5.80
C LEU A 39 -24.03 11.46 -7.17
N ALA A 40 -23.07 11.53 -8.09
CA ALA A 40 -23.33 11.99 -9.44
C ALA A 40 -24.34 11.06 -10.16
N PRO A 41 -25.22 11.61 -11.02
CA PRO A 41 -26.10 10.80 -11.86
C PRO A 41 -25.30 9.81 -12.70
N GLY A 42 -25.70 8.54 -12.73
CA GLY A 42 -25.01 7.48 -13.48
C GLY A 42 -23.93 6.71 -12.70
N THR A 43 -23.82 6.94 -11.38
CA THR A 43 -22.93 6.15 -10.51
C THR A 43 -23.33 4.66 -10.51
N ASP A 44 -22.40 3.76 -10.84
CA ASP A 44 -22.54 2.32 -10.68
C ASP A 44 -22.18 1.90 -9.25
N LEU A 45 -23.20 1.93 -8.39
CA LEU A 45 -23.03 1.59 -6.97
C LEU A 45 -22.73 0.11 -6.72
N THR A 46 -22.86 -0.74 -7.73
CA THR A 46 -22.69 -2.19 -7.61
C THR A 46 -21.32 -2.69 -8.07
N ALA A 47 -20.49 -1.82 -8.65
CA ALA A 47 -19.14 -2.16 -9.07
C ALA A 47 -18.09 -1.29 -8.35
N ALA A 48 -16.90 -1.86 -8.21
CA ALA A 48 -15.77 -1.18 -7.61
C ALA A 48 -14.43 -1.67 -8.17
N ALA A 49 -13.40 -0.88 -7.96
CA ALA A 49 -12.03 -1.24 -8.23
C ALA A 49 -11.20 -1.23 -6.95
N PHE A 50 -10.44 -2.30 -6.73
CA PHE A 50 -9.59 -2.51 -5.57
C PHE A 50 -8.13 -2.44 -5.97
N PHE A 51 -7.38 -1.52 -5.40
CA PHE A 51 -5.97 -1.33 -5.72
C PHE A 51 -5.10 -1.65 -4.52
N ASP A 52 -4.18 -2.59 -4.68
CA ASP A 52 -3.02 -2.63 -3.79
C ASP A 52 -2.19 -1.34 -3.93
N VAL A 53 -1.42 -1.01 -2.88
CA VAL A 53 -0.68 0.25 -2.80
C VAL A 53 0.79 0.07 -3.14
N ASP A 54 1.49 -0.79 -2.40
CA ASP A 54 2.94 -0.89 -2.45
C ASP A 54 3.39 -1.60 -3.74
N ASN A 55 4.26 -0.98 -4.53
CA ASN A 55 4.66 -1.40 -5.88
C ASN A 55 3.53 -1.52 -6.93
N THR A 56 2.27 -1.40 -6.53
CA THR A 56 1.10 -1.39 -7.41
C THR A 56 0.68 0.05 -7.77
N LEU A 57 0.21 0.82 -6.79
CA LEU A 57 -0.17 2.23 -6.96
C LEU A 57 1.05 3.15 -6.89
N MET A 58 1.99 2.84 -6.00
CA MET A 58 3.20 3.65 -5.78
C MET A 58 4.47 2.80 -5.80
N SER A 59 5.59 3.41 -6.15
CA SER A 59 6.89 2.73 -6.17
C SER A 59 7.44 2.54 -4.76
N GLY A 60 7.73 1.30 -4.39
CA GLY A 60 8.24 0.93 -3.06
C GLY A 60 7.15 0.86 -1.99
N ALA A 61 7.55 0.48 -0.77
CA ALA A 61 6.63 0.36 0.35
C ALA A 61 6.26 1.73 0.94
N SER A 62 4.96 2.01 1.04
CA SER A 62 4.38 3.21 1.65
C SER A 62 4.85 3.39 3.09
N VAL A 63 4.86 2.31 3.89
CA VAL A 63 5.38 2.33 5.27
C VAL A 63 6.86 2.75 5.30
N PHE A 64 7.68 2.30 4.33
CA PHE A 64 9.08 2.72 4.26
C PHE A 64 9.21 4.22 3.97
N HIS A 65 8.41 4.76 3.03
CA HIS A 65 8.41 6.20 2.76
C HIS A 65 7.98 7.01 3.98
N PHE A 66 6.99 6.50 4.72
CA PHE A 66 6.53 7.09 5.97
C PHE A 66 7.66 7.15 7.01
N PHE A 67 8.29 6.01 7.32
CA PHE A 67 9.41 5.98 8.26
C PHE A 67 10.59 6.85 7.86
N ARG A 68 10.93 6.88 6.57
CA ARG A 68 11.99 7.75 6.06
C ARG A 68 11.64 9.22 6.26
N GLY A 69 10.37 9.59 6.07
CA GLY A 69 9.86 10.94 6.35
C GLY A 69 9.92 11.30 7.84
N LEU A 70 9.55 10.37 8.73
CA LEU A 70 9.69 10.55 10.18
C LEU A 70 11.15 10.76 10.61
N ALA A 71 12.05 9.93 10.08
CA ALA A 71 13.48 10.01 10.39
C ALA A 71 14.09 11.34 9.93
N ALA A 72 13.75 11.82 8.72
CA ALA A 72 14.21 13.10 8.20
C ALA A 72 13.81 14.29 9.08
N ARG A 73 12.69 14.18 9.81
CA ARG A 73 12.18 15.21 10.71
C ARG A 73 12.69 15.11 12.15
N LYS A 74 13.51 14.10 12.49
CA LYS A 74 13.94 13.80 13.86
C LYS A 74 12.76 13.70 14.85
N LEU A 75 11.59 13.25 14.37
CA LEU A 75 10.38 13.10 15.20
C LEU A 75 10.48 11.94 16.20
N PHE A 76 11.56 11.16 16.13
CA PHE A 76 12.02 10.33 17.23
C PHE A 76 12.89 11.19 18.14
N THR A 77 12.31 11.64 19.25
CA THR A 77 13.13 12.16 20.34
C THR A 77 13.84 10.99 21.04
N SER A 78 14.97 11.26 21.71
CA SER A 78 15.66 10.26 22.54
C SER A 78 14.71 9.61 23.57
N SER A 79 13.65 10.31 23.98
CA SER A 79 12.61 9.79 24.87
C SER A 79 11.74 8.70 24.25
N ASP A 80 11.47 8.78 22.93
CA ASP A 80 10.70 7.78 22.20
C ASP A 80 11.46 6.47 22.07
N ILE A 81 12.77 6.57 21.83
CA ILE A 81 13.67 5.42 21.77
C ILE A 81 13.73 4.71 23.14
N VAL A 82 13.77 5.47 24.24
CA VAL A 82 13.75 4.91 25.60
C VAL A 82 12.41 4.25 25.92
N LYS A 83 11.28 4.89 25.59
CA LYS A 83 9.94 4.30 25.77
C LYS A 83 9.77 3.02 24.94
N PHE A 84 10.27 3.02 23.71
CA PHE A 84 10.33 1.85 22.83
C PHE A 84 11.15 0.73 23.46
N ALA A 85 12.36 1.03 23.93
CA ALA A 85 13.24 0.05 24.57
C ALA A 85 12.60 -0.56 25.83
N ILE A 86 11.95 0.25 26.67
CA ILE A 86 11.22 -0.23 27.86
C ILE A 86 10.04 -1.12 27.46
N ARG A 87 9.27 -0.76 26.43
CA ARG A 87 8.17 -1.58 25.92
C ARG A 87 8.67 -2.90 25.36
N GLN A 88 9.76 -2.89 24.59
CA GLN A 88 10.37 -4.10 24.03
C GLN A 88 10.90 -5.01 25.15
N LEU A 89 11.49 -4.43 26.20
CA LEU A 89 11.92 -5.17 27.37
C LEU A 89 10.72 -5.78 28.12
N ARG A 90 9.64 -5.03 28.31
CA ARG A 90 8.41 -5.51 28.94
C ARG A 90 7.75 -6.62 28.14
N PHE A 91 7.74 -6.52 26.80
CA PHE A 91 7.23 -7.55 25.91
C PHE A 91 8.06 -8.85 26.01
N ARG A 92 9.39 -8.72 26.00
CA ARG A 92 10.31 -9.87 26.19
C ARG A 92 10.17 -10.52 27.57
N LEU A 93 9.95 -9.74 28.61
CA LEU A 93 9.75 -10.23 29.98
C LEU A 93 8.33 -10.76 30.24
N GLY A 94 7.36 -10.39 29.40
CA GLY A 94 5.94 -10.75 29.52
C GLY A 94 5.56 -12.13 28.95
N GLY A 95 6.50 -12.83 28.31
CA GLY A 95 6.38 -14.25 27.96
C GLY A 95 5.14 -14.64 27.15
N GLU A 96 5.19 -14.46 25.82
CA GLU A 96 4.42 -15.30 24.90
C GLU A 96 5.34 -15.87 23.81
N ASN A 97 5.15 -17.17 23.54
CA ASN A 97 6.05 -18.02 22.78
C ASN A 97 6.28 -17.56 21.34
N MET A 98 7.53 -17.78 20.92
CA MET A 98 8.11 -17.42 19.62
C MET A 98 7.58 -18.34 18.51
N ASP A 99 6.66 -17.83 17.69
CA ASP A 99 6.50 -18.25 16.29
C ASP A 99 6.78 -17.02 15.41
N ASP A 100 7.77 -17.16 14.53
CA ASP A 100 8.58 -16.12 13.85
C ASP A 100 7.85 -15.22 12.83
N VAL A 101 6.55 -15.02 13.04
CA VAL A 101 5.69 -14.06 12.30
C VAL A 101 5.08 -13.05 13.27
N HIS A 102 4.94 -13.39 14.56
CA HIS A 102 4.45 -12.47 15.59
C HIS A 102 5.47 -11.38 15.96
N ALA A 103 6.78 -11.70 15.88
CA ALA A 103 7.85 -10.76 16.15
C ALA A 103 7.84 -9.58 15.16
N SER A 104 7.72 -9.85 13.86
CA SER A 104 7.66 -8.80 12.82
C SER A 104 6.40 -7.93 12.91
N ARG A 105 5.27 -8.50 13.39
CA ARG A 105 3.99 -7.80 13.59
C ARG A 105 4.01 -6.87 14.80
N ALA A 106 4.56 -7.33 15.91
CA ALA A 106 4.74 -6.52 17.12
C ALA A 106 5.79 -5.41 16.89
N GLU A 107 6.87 -5.72 16.17
CA GLU A 107 7.90 -4.75 15.80
C GLU A 107 7.36 -3.65 14.88
N ALA A 108 6.55 -4.00 13.88
CA ALA A 108 5.95 -3.03 12.97
C ALA A 108 4.95 -2.06 13.65
N LEU A 109 4.41 -2.35 14.83
CA LEU A 109 3.42 -1.48 15.52
C LEU A 109 3.97 -0.83 16.79
N SER A 110 5.09 -1.33 17.27
CA SER A 110 5.74 -0.79 18.47
C SER A 110 6.11 0.69 18.34
N PHE A 111 6.23 1.22 17.13
CA PHE A 111 6.52 2.64 16.89
C PHE A 111 5.31 3.57 17.07
N VAL A 112 4.08 3.09 16.77
CA VAL A 112 2.84 3.88 16.99
C VAL A 112 2.35 3.74 18.42
N ALA A 113 2.75 2.68 19.12
CA ALA A 113 2.22 2.36 20.44
C ALA A 113 2.44 3.50 21.46
N GLY A 114 1.35 4.01 22.02
CA GLY A 114 1.35 5.14 22.96
C GLY A 114 1.31 6.53 22.32
N ARG A 115 1.24 6.63 20.99
CA ARG A 115 0.95 7.88 20.27
C ARG A 115 -0.54 8.01 19.99
N THR A 116 -0.99 9.25 19.84
CA THR A 116 -2.38 9.49 19.43
C THR A 116 -2.55 9.16 17.95
N VAL A 117 -3.77 8.79 17.57
CA VAL A 117 -4.14 8.60 16.15
C VAL A 117 -3.90 9.89 15.36
N ASP A 118 -4.34 11.02 15.91
CA ASP A 118 -4.19 12.34 15.29
C ASP A 118 -2.72 12.69 15.00
N GLU A 119 -1.81 12.39 15.93
CA GLU A 119 -0.37 12.64 15.73
C GLU A 119 0.19 11.86 14.53
N ILE A 120 -0.21 10.58 14.37
CA ILE A 120 0.23 9.77 13.23
C ILE A 120 -0.39 10.27 11.92
N VAL A 121 -1.65 10.72 11.94
CA VAL A 121 -2.33 11.32 10.79
C VAL A 121 -1.62 12.61 10.36
N ASP A 122 -1.31 13.49 11.32
CA ASP A 122 -0.61 14.76 11.06
C ASP A 122 0.77 14.53 10.44
N PHE A 123 1.52 13.55 10.93
CA PHE A 123 2.78 13.16 10.30
C PHE A 123 2.57 12.61 8.90
N GLY A 124 1.51 11.83 8.70
CA GLY A 124 1.12 11.30 7.39
C GLY A 124 0.90 12.42 6.39
N GLU A 125 0.07 13.40 6.73
CA GLU A 125 -0.29 14.54 5.86
C GLU A 125 0.98 15.26 5.38
N GLN A 126 1.90 15.57 6.29
CA GLN A 126 3.14 16.26 5.95
C GLN A 126 4.10 15.42 5.08
N ILE A 127 4.24 14.14 5.40
CA ILE A 127 5.18 13.25 4.69
C ILE A 127 4.66 12.92 3.28
N TYR A 128 3.34 12.88 3.11
CA TYR A 128 2.72 12.64 1.82
C TYR A 128 3.14 13.69 0.80
N ASP A 129 2.92 14.97 1.15
CA ASP A 129 3.16 16.12 0.26
C ASP A 129 4.62 16.25 -0.16
N GLU A 130 5.56 15.91 0.72
CA GLU A 130 6.99 16.04 0.43
C GLU A 130 7.58 14.86 -0.35
N SER A 131 7.00 13.66 -0.22
CA SER A 131 7.79 12.47 -0.57
C SER A 131 7.03 11.28 -1.11
N MET A 132 5.73 11.15 -0.86
CA MET A 132 4.94 10.03 -1.36
C MET A 132 4.31 10.33 -2.72
N ALA A 133 3.88 11.58 -2.96
CA ALA A 133 3.20 11.97 -4.19
C ALA A 133 4.00 11.61 -5.47
N ASP A 134 5.31 11.89 -5.51
CA ASP A 134 6.20 11.59 -6.65
C ASP A 134 6.45 10.10 -6.90
N LYS A 135 6.03 9.25 -5.95
CA LYS A 135 6.19 7.79 -6.04
C LYS A 135 5.00 7.12 -6.70
N ILE A 136 3.86 7.81 -6.81
CA ILE A 136 2.66 7.28 -7.46
C ILE A 136 2.98 6.97 -8.92
N TYR A 137 2.58 5.79 -9.39
CA TYR A 137 2.66 5.44 -10.79
C TYR A 137 1.55 6.17 -11.56
N PRO A 138 1.88 7.07 -12.51
CA PRO A 138 0.84 7.76 -13.27
C PRO A 138 -0.04 6.80 -14.07
N GLY A 139 0.51 5.64 -14.46
CA GLY A 139 -0.22 4.56 -15.12
C GLY A 139 -1.32 3.97 -14.24
N THR A 140 -0.99 3.58 -13.00
CA THR A 140 -1.97 3.02 -12.07
C THR A 140 -3.02 4.06 -11.66
N LEU A 141 -2.62 5.32 -11.44
CA LEU A 141 -3.57 6.39 -11.13
C LEU A 141 -4.56 6.65 -12.28
N ARG A 142 -4.14 6.51 -13.54
CA ARG A 142 -5.07 6.58 -14.68
C ARG A 142 -6.10 5.46 -14.66
N LEU A 143 -5.71 4.24 -14.30
CA LEU A 143 -6.66 3.12 -14.16
C LEU A 143 -7.70 3.43 -13.08
N ALA A 144 -7.27 3.94 -11.93
CA ALA A 144 -8.18 4.38 -10.87
C ALA A 144 -9.17 5.46 -11.37
N ARG A 145 -8.67 6.47 -12.09
CA ARG A 145 -9.53 7.52 -12.67
C ARG A 145 -10.54 6.98 -13.67
N GLN A 146 -10.17 6.02 -14.51
CA GLN A 146 -11.11 5.39 -15.45
C GLN A 146 -12.29 4.71 -14.75
N HIS A 147 -12.06 4.12 -13.57
CA HIS A 147 -13.14 3.57 -12.75
C HIS A 147 -14.04 4.66 -12.17
N LEU A 148 -13.46 5.76 -11.66
CA LEU A 148 -14.23 6.91 -11.17
C LEU A 148 -15.06 7.55 -12.29
N ASP A 149 -14.48 7.74 -13.47
CA ASP A 149 -15.14 8.29 -14.65
C ASP A 149 -16.28 7.39 -15.14
N ALA A 150 -16.19 6.08 -14.89
CA ALA A 150 -17.25 5.10 -15.13
C ALA A 150 -18.31 5.06 -14.01
N GLY A 151 -18.24 5.97 -13.04
CA GLY A 151 -19.15 6.03 -11.90
C GLY A 151 -18.94 4.91 -10.88
N GLN A 152 -17.79 4.22 -10.90
CA GLN A 152 -17.50 3.13 -9.97
C GLN A 152 -16.73 3.65 -8.76
N ARG A 153 -16.81 2.91 -7.65
CA ARG A 153 -16.04 3.23 -6.44
C ARG A 153 -14.62 2.69 -6.53
N VAL A 154 -13.66 3.43 -5.97
CA VAL A 154 -12.25 3.05 -5.99
C VAL A 154 -11.71 3.00 -4.58
N TRP A 155 -11.22 1.81 -4.20
CA TRP A 155 -10.73 1.52 -2.86
C TRP A 155 -9.27 1.07 -2.90
N LEU A 156 -8.47 1.59 -1.97
CA LEU A 156 -7.13 1.05 -1.71
C LEU A 156 -7.23 -0.17 -0.79
N VAL A 157 -6.34 -1.16 -0.95
CA VAL A 157 -6.29 -2.36 -0.10
C VAL A 157 -4.84 -2.69 0.24
N THR A 158 -4.41 -2.38 1.47
CA THR A 158 -2.99 -2.41 1.84
C THR A 158 -2.73 -2.96 3.25
N ALA A 159 -1.54 -3.51 3.47
CA ALA A 159 -1.07 -3.89 4.81
C ALA A 159 -0.64 -2.66 5.66
N THR A 160 -0.53 -1.48 5.06
CA THR A 160 -0.26 -0.20 5.75
C THR A 160 -1.40 0.15 6.72
N PRO A 161 -1.12 0.85 7.84
CA PRO A 161 -2.17 1.34 8.74
C PRO A 161 -3.28 2.06 7.99
N VAL A 162 -4.52 1.81 8.40
CA VAL A 162 -5.72 2.30 7.73
C VAL A 162 -5.76 3.82 7.64
N GLU A 163 -5.22 4.54 8.60
CA GLU A 163 -5.18 6.00 8.64
C GLU A 163 -4.31 6.59 7.54
N LEU A 164 -3.13 6.00 7.31
CA LEU A 164 -2.25 6.37 6.20
C LEU A 164 -2.85 5.96 4.85
N ALA A 165 -3.52 4.82 4.79
CA ALA A 165 -4.19 4.38 3.57
C ALA A 165 -5.35 5.32 3.20
N GLN A 166 -6.15 5.72 4.19
CA GLN A 166 -7.26 6.67 4.04
C GLN A 166 -6.76 8.05 3.64
N LEU A 167 -5.66 8.51 4.23
CA LEU A 167 -4.96 9.71 3.81
C LEU A 167 -4.62 9.68 2.31
N ILE A 168 -3.97 8.60 1.85
CA ILE A 168 -3.59 8.46 0.44
C ILE A 168 -4.83 8.46 -0.46
N ALA A 169 -5.89 7.74 -0.06
CA ALA A 169 -7.15 7.71 -0.80
C ALA A 169 -7.76 9.12 -0.93
N ARG A 170 -7.88 9.87 0.16
CA ARG A 170 -8.38 11.26 0.16
C ARG A 170 -7.55 12.16 -0.74
N ARG A 171 -6.22 12.15 -0.59
CA ARG A 171 -5.30 12.99 -1.39
C ARG A 171 -5.34 12.68 -2.88
N LEU A 172 -5.75 11.46 -3.26
CA LEU A 172 -5.92 11.05 -4.65
C LEU A 172 -7.35 11.18 -5.18
N GLY A 173 -8.31 11.61 -4.35
CA GLY A 173 -9.72 11.70 -4.72
C GLY A 173 -10.38 10.34 -4.97
N LEU A 174 -9.95 9.30 -4.24
CA LEU A 174 -10.54 7.97 -4.29
C LEU A 174 -11.67 7.83 -3.26
N THR A 175 -12.45 6.75 -3.33
CA THR A 175 -13.59 6.53 -2.43
C THR A 175 -13.15 6.27 -0.98
N GLY A 176 -12.07 5.52 -0.78
CA GLY A 176 -11.58 5.19 0.56
C GLY A 176 -10.49 4.13 0.53
N ALA A 177 -10.15 3.60 1.71
CA ALA A 177 -9.10 2.60 1.85
C ALA A 177 -9.36 1.55 2.94
N LEU A 178 -9.00 0.32 2.62
CA LEU A 178 -8.87 -0.79 3.54
C LEU A 178 -7.40 -0.91 3.91
N GLY A 179 -7.11 -0.75 5.20
CA GLY A 179 -5.75 -0.90 5.75
C GLY A 179 -5.72 -1.80 6.98
N THR A 180 -4.53 -2.04 7.50
CA THR A 180 -4.34 -2.72 8.79
C THR A 180 -4.92 -1.85 9.90
N VAL A 181 -5.74 -2.46 10.77
CA VAL A 181 -6.36 -1.78 11.90
C VAL A 181 -5.56 -2.08 13.17
N ALA A 182 -4.91 -1.04 13.71
CA ALA A 182 -4.30 -1.10 15.04
C ALA A 182 -5.36 -0.76 16.10
N GLU A 183 -5.30 -1.45 17.23
CA GLU A 183 -6.21 -1.21 18.33
C GLU A 183 -5.88 0.11 19.03
N THR A 184 -6.94 0.87 19.36
CA THR A 184 -6.85 2.16 20.02
C THR A 184 -7.74 2.20 21.25
N GLU A 185 -7.30 2.92 22.29
CA GLU A 185 -8.08 3.23 23.49
C GLU A 185 -8.04 4.74 23.70
N ASN A 186 -9.20 5.40 23.73
CA ASN A 186 -9.31 6.86 23.85
C ASN A 186 -8.45 7.64 22.84
N GLY A 187 -8.41 7.18 21.59
CA GLY A 187 -7.61 7.82 20.52
C GLY A 187 -6.11 7.57 20.60
N VAL A 188 -5.64 6.65 21.46
CA VAL A 188 -4.22 6.30 21.61
C VAL A 188 -3.98 4.85 21.20
N TYR A 189 -2.94 4.59 20.40
CA TYR A 189 -2.60 3.23 19.99
C TYR A 189 -2.11 2.38 21.17
N THR A 190 -2.71 1.20 21.34
CA THR A 190 -2.28 0.24 22.37
C THR A 190 -1.00 -0.50 21.97
N GLY A 191 -0.71 -0.56 20.66
CA GLY A 191 0.36 -1.37 20.06
C GLY A 191 -0.07 -2.78 19.67
N ARG A 192 -1.36 -3.12 19.77
CA ARG A 192 -1.94 -4.39 19.31
C ARG A 192 -2.69 -4.21 17.99
N LEU A 193 -2.96 -5.32 17.30
CA LEU A 193 -3.80 -5.36 16.09
C LEU A 193 -5.22 -5.80 16.42
N VAL A 194 -6.18 -5.27 15.67
CA VAL A 194 -7.51 -5.87 15.58
C VAL A 194 -7.43 -7.02 14.56
N GLY A 195 -7.28 -8.25 15.06
CA GLY A 195 -7.13 -9.45 14.23
C GLY A 195 -5.67 -9.71 13.81
N ASP A 196 -5.29 -9.26 12.61
CA ASP A 196 -3.98 -9.46 11.97
C ASP A 196 -3.69 -8.32 10.98
N LEU A 197 -2.49 -8.31 10.39
CA LEU A 197 -2.17 -7.41 9.29
C LEU A 197 -3.11 -7.67 8.11
N LEU A 198 -3.48 -6.61 7.38
CA LEU A 198 -4.29 -6.71 6.18
C LEU A 198 -3.45 -7.19 4.99
N HIS A 199 -3.01 -8.45 5.07
CA HIS A 199 -2.13 -9.10 4.12
C HIS A 199 -2.70 -10.45 3.67
N GLY A 200 -2.47 -10.79 2.39
CA GLY A 200 -2.89 -12.05 1.80
C GLY A 200 -4.38 -12.37 1.99
N PRO A 201 -4.74 -13.50 2.65
CA PRO A 201 -6.14 -13.85 2.88
C PRO A 201 -6.98 -12.77 3.57
N ALA A 202 -6.37 -11.92 4.40
CA ALA A 202 -7.08 -10.84 5.09
C ALA A 202 -7.57 -9.78 4.10
N LYS A 203 -6.82 -9.48 3.03
CA LYS A 203 -7.27 -8.57 1.96
C LYS A 203 -8.50 -9.11 1.25
N ALA A 204 -8.53 -10.41 0.95
CA ALA A 204 -9.70 -11.05 0.36
C ALA A 204 -10.93 -11.00 1.29
N ALA A 205 -10.71 -11.21 2.60
CA ALA A 205 -11.78 -11.08 3.59
C ALA A 205 -12.32 -9.64 3.70
N ALA A 206 -11.43 -8.64 3.68
CA ALA A 206 -11.79 -7.23 3.65
C ALA A 206 -12.62 -6.86 2.43
N VAL A 207 -12.18 -7.23 1.22
CA VAL A 207 -12.92 -6.97 -0.02
C VAL A 207 -14.32 -7.60 0.02
N ARG A 208 -14.45 -8.83 0.54
CA ARG A 208 -15.76 -9.49 0.70
C ARG A 208 -16.64 -8.79 1.74
N ALA A 209 -16.08 -8.40 2.87
CA ALA A 209 -16.80 -7.71 3.93
C ALA A 209 -17.31 -6.34 3.45
N LEU A 210 -16.44 -5.57 2.80
CA LEU A 210 -16.82 -4.29 2.19
C LEU A 210 -17.90 -4.49 1.14
N ALA A 211 -17.76 -5.47 0.25
CA ALA A 211 -18.77 -5.74 -0.77
C ALA A 211 -20.14 -6.04 -0.18
N ALA A 212 -20.20 -6.76 0.96
CA ALA A 212 -21.45 -7.03 1.66
C ALA A 212 -22.06 -5.75 2.27
N THR A 213 -21.25 -4.91 2.91
CA THR A 213 -21.70 -3.65 3.52
C THR A 213 -22.15 -2.64 2.48
N GLU A 214 -21.43 -2.58 1.37
CA GLU A 214 -21.57 -1.56 0.34
C GLU A 214 -22.49 -1.97 -0.83
N GLY A 215 -23.00 -3.21 -0.84
CA GLY A 215 -23.86 -3.72 -1.91
C GLY A 215 -23.14 -3.95 -3.26
N LEU A 216 -21.85 -4.30 -3.23
CA LEU A 216 -21.04 -4.55 -4.43
C LEU A 216 -21.25 -5.99 -4.96
N ASP A 217 -21.44 -6.13 -6.28
CA ASP A 217 -21.30 -7.39 -6.98
C ASP A 217 -19.84 -7.60 -7.34
N LEU A 218 -19.15 -8.48 -6.61
CA LEU A 218 -17.74 -8.76 -6.85
C LEU A 218 -17.43 -9.25 -8.28
N ARG A 219 -18.39 -9.85 -8.98
CA ARG A 219 -18.22 -10.28 -10.39
C ARG A 219 -18.13 -9.09 -11.36
N ARG A 220 -18.59 -7.91 -10.94
CA ARG A 220 -18.47 -6.65 -11.67
C ARG A 220 -17.28 -5.82 -11.19
N CYS A 221 -16.57 -6.28 -10.16
CA CYS A 221 -15.45 -5.57 -9.60
C CYS A 221 -14.12 -5.96 -10.27
N THR A 222 -13.15 -5.06 -10.16
CA THR A 222 -11.78 -5.27 -10.62
C THR A 222 -10.80 -5.19 -9.46
N ALA A 223 -9.73 -5.98 -9.48
CA ALA A 223 -8.64 -5.87 -8.52
C ALA A 223 -7.27 -5.81 -9.19
N TYR A 224 -6.38 -4.98 -8.63
CA TYR A 224 -5.04 -4.69 -9.14
C TYR A 224 -3.99 -4.97 -8.06
N SER A 225 -2.94 -5.73 -8.38
CA SER A 225 -1.81 -5.96 -7.47
C SER A 225 -0.54 -6.39 -8.22
N ASP A 226 0.62 -6.22 -7.58
CA ASP A 226 1.94 -6.67 -8.03
C ASP A 226 2.38 -8.00 -7.39
N SER A 227 1.76 -8.41 -6.29
CA SER A 227 2.29 -9.49 -5.46
C SER A 227 1.47 -10.78 -5.53
N ALA A 228 2.15 -11.92 -5.53
CA ALA A 228 1.51 -13.23 -5.39
C ALA A 228 0.75 -13.39 -4.06
N ASN A 229 1.11 -12.61 -3.04
CA ASN A 229 0.37 -12.59 -1.77
C ASN A 229 -1.09 -12.18 -1.96
N ASP A 230 -1.39 -11.37 -2.98
CA ASP A 230 -2.73 -10.85 -3.23
C ASP A 230 -3.55 -11.73 -4.18
N ILE A 231 -3.04 -12.90 -4.60
CA ILE A 231 -3.80 -13.89 -5.37
C ILE A 231 -5.17 -14.19 -4.74
N PRO A 232 -5.31 -14.37 -3.40
CA PRO A 232 -6.61 -14.55 -2.78
C PRO A 232 -7.57 -13.39 -3.08
N MET A 233 -7.11 -12.13 -3.01
CA MET A 233 -7.92 -10.95 -3.31
C MET A 233 -8.28 -10.88 -4.80
N LEU A 234 -7.30 -11.10 -5.68
CA LEU A 234 -7.51 -11.11 -7.14
C LEU A 234 -8.50 -12.21 -7.55
N SER A 235 -8.58 -13.30 -6.79
CA SER A 235 -9.45 -14.44 -7.11
C SER A 235 -10.91 -14.27 -6.66
N VAL A 236 -11.26 -13.23 -5.89
CA VAL A 236 -12.66 -13.03 -5.44
C VAL A 236 -13.46 -12.10 -6.35
N VAL A 237 -12.79 -11.37 -7.24
CA VAL A 237 -13.40 -10.38 -8.14
C VAL A 237 -13.59 -10.94 -9.54
N GLY A 238 -14.42 -10.29 -10.35
CA GLY A 238 -14.67 -10.69 -11.74
C GLY A 238 -13.51 -10.42 -12.68
N THR A 239 -12.75 -9.35 -12.44
CA THR A 239 -11.59 -8.98 -13.26
C THR A 239 -10.34 -8.83 -12.40
N ALA A 240 -9.31 -9.61 -12.68
CA ALA A 240 -8.01 -9.52 -12.02
C ALA A 240 -6.95 -8.95 -12.98
N VAL A 241 -6.15 -8.00 -12.50
CA VAL A 241 -5.09 -7.37 -13.28
C VAL A 241 -3.79 -7.36 -12.49
N ALA A 242 -2.76 -7.99 -13.04
CA ALA A 242 -1.43 -8.05 -12.48
C ALA A 242 -0.61 -6.81 -12.92
N VAL A 243 -0.38 -5.88 -12.00
CA VAL A 243 0.35 -4.61 -12.25
C VAL A 243 1.74 -4.72 -11.67
N ASN A 244 2.78 -4.46 -12.47
CA ASN A 244 4.19 -4.60 -12.06
C ASN A 244 4.55 -5.97 -11.44
N PRO A 245 3.99 -7.12 -11.91
CA PRO A 245 3.97 -8.32 -11.10
C PRO A 245 5.35 -8.89 -10.80
N ASP A 246 5.46 -9.45 -9.59
CA ASP A 246 6.50 -10.40 -9.22
C ASP A 246 6.44 -11.66 -10.11
N SER A 247 7.43 -12.54 -10.00
CA SER A 247 7.52 -13.74 -10.85
C SER A 247 6.33 -14.69 -10.63
N ALA A 248 5.93 -14.91 -9.37
CA ALA A 248 4.88 -15.86 -9.03
C ALA A 248 3.48 -15.37 -9.44
N LEU A 249 3.20 -14.07 -9.30
CA LEU A 249 1.97 -13.46 -9.79
C LEU A 249 1.94 -13.44 -11.31
N ARG A 250 3.07 -13.16 -11.96
CA ARG A 250 3.16 -13.20 -13.43
C ARG A 250 2.82 -14.59 -13.98
N ASP A 251 3.34 -15.64 -13.35
CA ASP A 251 3.03 -17.01 -13.76
C ASP A 251 1.56 -17.36 -13.50
N THR A 252 0.99 -16.90 -12.39
CA THR A 252 -0.43 -17.08 -12.06
C THR A 252 -1.32 -16.34 -13.06
N ALA A 253 -0.99 -15.10 -13.39
CA ALA A 253 -1.71 -14.31 -14.38
C ALA A 253 -1.73 -15.00 -15.75
N ARG A 254 -0.58 -15.55 -16.19
CA ARG A 254 -0.50 -16.34 -17.42
C ARG A 254 -1.40 -17.58 -17.40
N ARG A 255 -1.40 -18.34 -16.29
CA ARG A 255 -2.24 -19.54 -16.14
C ARG A 255 -3.73 -19.21 -16.14
N ASN A 256 -4.12 -18.11 -15.51
CA ASN A 256 -5.52 -17.74 -15.33
C ASN A 256 -6.04 -16.78 -16.40
N GLY A 257 -5.23 -16.41 -17.40
CA GLY A 257 -5.60 -15.44 -18.42
C GLY A 257 -5.80 -14.01 -17.89
N TRP A 258 -5.21 -13.66 -16.74
CA TRP A 258 -5.32 -12.32 -16.17
C TRP A 258 -4.46 -11.34 -16.97
N GLN A 259 -4.98 -10.13 -17.16
CA GLN A 259 -4.24 -9.05 -17.80
C GLN A 259 -2.99 -8.72 -16.98
N SER A 260 -1.88 -8.43 -17.66
CA SER A 260 -0.64 -8.01 -17.01
C SER A 260 -0.09 -6.72 -17.62
N ILE A 261 0.27 -5.77 -16.77
CA ILE A 261 0.78 -4.46 -17.14
C ILE A 261 2.05 -4.19 -16.32
N ASP A 262 3.11 -3.62 -16.92
CA ASP A 262 4.33 -3.25 -16.19
C ASP A 262 4.69 -1.78 -16.45
N PHE A 263 4.44 -0.92 -15.47
CA PHE A 263 4.72 0.51 -15.50
C PHE A 263 6.17 0.86 -15.12
N ARG A 264 6.97 -0.12 -14.68
CA ARG A 264 8.39 0.10 -14.36
C ARG A 264 9.24 0.24 -15.62
N THR A 265 8.84 -0.41 -16.71
CA THR A 265 9.58 -0.45 -17.98
C THR A 265 9.66 0.92 -18.65
N GLY A 266 8.58 1.70 -18.64
CA GLY A 266 8.58 3.08 -19.16
C GLY A 266 9.50 4.02 -18.38
N ARG A 267 9.58 3.85 -17.05
CA ARG A 267 10.47 4.64 -16.17
C ARG A 267 11.95 4.30 -16.41
N LYS A 268 12.27 3.01 -16.63
CA LYS A 268 13.63 2.55 -17.01
C LYS A 268 14.05 3.07 -18.38
N ALA A 269 13.17 3.02 -19.38
CA ALA A 269 13.45 3.55 -20.72
C ALA A 269 13.73 5.07 -20.70
N ALA A 270 12.94 5.83 -19.93
CA ALA A 270 13.15 7.27 -19.75
C ALA A 270 14.45 7.60 -18.98
N GLN A 271 14.80 6.83 -17.94
CA GLN A 271 16.05 7.01 -17.19
C GLN A 271 17.30 6.68 -18.03
N ILE A 272 17.26 5.60 -18.81
CA ILE A 272 18.34 5.24 -19.74
C ILE A 272 18.48 6.29 -20.85
N GLY A 273 17.36 6.79 -21.39
CA GLY A 273 17.34 7.87 -22.38
C GLY A 273 17.91 9.19 -21.84
N ALA A 274 17.54 9.59 -20.62
CA ALA A 274 18.09 10.78 -19.96
C ALA A 274 19.59 10.64 -19.65
N GLY A 275 20.04 9.46 -19.21
CA GLY A 275 21.47 9.17 -19.01
C GLY A 275 22.28 9.17 -20.31
N SER A 276 21.67 8.76 -21.42
CA SER A 276 22.29 8.75 -22.75
C SER A 276 22.37 10.16 -23.35
N LEU A 277 21.40 11.03 -23.08
CA LEU A 277 21.44 12.45 -23.48
C LEU A 277 22.56 13.24 -22.77
N LEU A 278 22.88 12.90 -21.52
CA LEU A 278 24.05 13.47 -20.83
C LEU A 278 25.39 12.92 -21.36
N GLY A 279 25.40 11.71 -21.94
CA GLY A 279 26.59 11.13 -22.57
C GLY A 279 26.88 11.64 -23.99
N ILE A 280 25.85 12.03 -24.74
CA ILE A 280 26.01 12.54 -26.12
C ILE A 280 26.51 14.00 -26.12
N GLY A 281 26.16 14.81 -25.12
CA GLY A 281 26.61 16.21 -25.01
C GLY A 281 28.09 16.40 -24.65
N ALA A 282 28.75 15.40 -24.06
CA ALA A 282 30.15 15.51 -23.63
C ALA A 282 31.17 15.21 -24.75
N VAL A 283 30.77 14.49 -25.81
CA VAL A 283 31.68 14.11 -26.91
C VAL A 283 31.72 15.17 -28.01
N SER A 284 30.68 16.01 -28.14
CA SER A 284 30.62 17.06 -29.18
C SER A 284 31.52 18.27 -28.90
N GLY A 285 31.94 18.48 -27.64
CA GLY A 285 32.74 19.65 -27.24
C GLY A 285 34.25 19.54 -27.48
N ALA A 286 34.79 18.33 -27.67
CA ALA A 286 36.23 18.12 -27.75
C ALA A 286 36.83 18.19 -29.18
N VAL A 287 36.00 18.20 -30.23
CA VAL A 287 36.48 18.18 -31.63
C VAL A 287 36.50 19.57 -32.28
N ALA A 288 35.76 20.55 -31.74
CA ALA A 288 35.70 21.90 -32.33
C ALA A 288 36.86 22.84 -31.90
N GLY A 289 37.60 22.54 -30.83
CA GLY A 289 38.67 23.40 -30.30
C GLY A 289 40.03 23.27 -31.00
N GLY A 290 40.27 22.19 -31.77
CA GLY A 290 41.59 21.88 -32.34
C GLY A 290 41.91 22.51 -33.69
N LEU A 291 40.92 23.08 -34.40
CA LEU A 291 41.08 23.56 -35.78
C LEU A 291 41.19 25.09 -35.93
N ALA A 292 41.01 25.85 -34.85
CA ALA A 292 41.02 27.32 -34.90
C ALA A 292 42.38 27.98 -34.58
N VAL A 293 43.39 27.23 -34.12
CA VAL A 293 44.69 27.81 -33.69
C VAL A 293 45.73 27.89 -34.81
N ARG A 294 45.49 27.33 -36.00
CA ARG A 294 46.54 27.21 -37.04
C ARG A 294 46.55 28.26 -38.16
N ARG A 295 45.82 29.38 -38.03
CA ARG A 295 45.74 30.38 -39.11
C ARG A 295 46.13 31.83 -38.75
N LYS A 296 46.83 32.05 -37.63
CA LYS A 296 47.29 33.41 -37.25
C LYS A 296 48.79 33.56 -37.02
N LEU A 297 49.60 32.73 -37.68
CA LEU A 297 51.04 32.92 -37.82
C LEU A 297 51.45 32.65 -39.27
N ARG A 298 51.18 33.63 -40.14
CA ARG A 298 51.92 33.99 -41.36
C ARG A 298 51.35 35.29 -41.90
#